data_AF-A0A200QLW6-F1
#
_entry.id   AF-A0A200QLW6-F1
#
_cell.length_a   1.000
_cell.length_b   1.000
_cell.length_c   1.000
_cell.angle_alpha   90.00
_cell.angle_beta   90.00
_cell.angle_gamma   90.00
#
_symmetry.space_group_name_H-M   'P 1'
#
loop_
_entity.id
_entity.type
_entity.pdbx_description
1 polymer ?
#
loop_
_entity_poly.entity_id
_entity_poly.type
_entity_poly.pdbx_seq_one_letter_code
_entity_poly.pdbx_strand_id
1 'polypeptide(L)'
;MNNVSENQLTSTNHLHFLRLLDFFLRLSVIPLSAASIWVTVTNKQDNISYGKVEFSNLSGLKYLVFINAISASYALVAVVCSWLKFLLSKAWVFFVSDQVVAYLMVTSSAAVVEILYLSYNGDKEISWSEACSSYGRFCYRVKVALILHVFAVLCFLVLSIISAYRVFSKFEPPCVPSKGAEEEAN
;
A
#
# COMPACT_ATOMS: atom_id res chain seq x y z
N MET A 1 -9.10 34.14 -25.31
CA MET A 1 -9.14 32.79 -25.91
C MET A 1 -7.93 31.92 -25.58
N ASN A 2 -6.74 32.48 -25.27
CA ASN A 2 -5.53 31.68 -25.01
C ASN A 2 -5.55 30.89 -23.68
N ASN A 3 -6.15 31.44 -22.62
CA ASN A 3 -6.20 30.78 -21.31
C ASN A 3 -7.04 29.49 -21.28
N VAL A 4 -8.01 29.35 -22.19
CA VAL A 4 -8.90 28.17 -22.22
C VAL A 4 -8.19 26.97 -22.87
N SER A 5 -7.45 27.19 -23.95
CA SER A 5 -6.62 26.17 -24.61
C SER A 5 -5.48 25.68 -23.71
N GLU A 6 -4.85 26.56 -22.94
CA GLU A 6 -3.75 26.23 -22.05
C GLU A 6 -4.22 25.42 -20.82
N ASN A 7 -5.38 25.78 -20.25
CA ASN A 7 -6.01 25.01 -19.17
C ASN A 7 -6.53 23.64 -19.62
N GLN A 8 -7.00 23.50 -20.86
CA GLN A 8 -7.46 22.21 -21.41
C GLN A 8 -6.29 21.25 -21.71
N LEU A 9 -5.19 21.78 -22.25
CA LEU A 9 -3.97 21.01 -22.55
C LEU A 9 -3.30 20.49 -21.27
N THR A 10 -3.16 21.34 -20.25
CA THR A 10 -2.57 20.97 -18.95
C THR A 10 -3.42 19.92 -18.22
N SER A 11 -4.75 20.05 -18.23
CA SER A 11 -5.67 19.08 -17.63
C SER A 11 -5.57 17.69 -18.28
N THR A 12 -5.49 17.64 -19.61
CA THR A 12 -5.39 16.37 -20.36
C THR A 12 -4.07 15.64 -20.09
N ASN A 13 -2.96 16.38 -20.07
CA ASN A 13 -1.63 15.84 -19.75
C ASN A 13 -1.55 15.32 -18.31
N HIS A 14 -2.14 16.05 -17.36
CA HIS A 14 -2.19 15.65 -15.95
C HIS A 14 -2.99 14.34 -15.75
N LEU A 15 -4.15 14.21 -16.41
CA LEU A 15 -4.94 12.97 -16.35
C LEU A 15 -4.20 11.77 -16.95
N HIS A 16 -3.49 11.97 -18.07
CA HIS A 16 -2.67 10.94 -18.69
C HIS A 16 -1.52 10.50 -17.79
N PHE A 17 -0.82 11.44 -17.15
CA PHE A 17 0.23 11.16 -16.19
C PHE A 17 -0.29 10.33 -15.00
N LEU A 18 -1.41 10.74 -14.39
CA LEU A 18 -2.01 9.99 -13.28
C LEU A 18 -2.43 8.57 -13.66
N ARG A 19 -2.91 8.35 -14.90
CA ARG A 19 -3.25 7.01 -15.42
C ARG A 19 -2.01 6.15 -15.59
N LEU A 20 -0.96 6.72 -16.15
CA LEU A 20 0.32 6.03 -16.34
C LEU A 20 0.95 5.66 -14.99
N LEU A 21 0.95 6.59 -14.05
CA LEU A 21 1.45 6.38 -12.69
C LEU A 21 0.66 5.29 -11.95
N ASP A 22 -0.68 5.33 -11.99
CA ASP A 22 -1.53 4.28 -11.40
C ASP A 22 -1.20 2.89 -11.97
N PHE A 23 -1.06 2.78 -13.29
CA PHE A 23 -0.68 1.52 -13.94
C PHE A 23 0.69 1.01 -13.47
N PHE A 24 1.72 1.87 -13.46
CA PHE A 24 3.06 1.47 -13.02
C PHE A 24 3.13 1.09 -11.55
N LEU A 25 2.40 1.80 -10.67
CA LEU A 25 2.33 1.47 -9.26
C LEU A 25 1.67 0.11 -9.02
N ARG A 26 0.58 -0.21 -9.73
CA ARG A 26 -0.04 -1.54 -9.62
C ARG A 26 0.88 -2.64 -10.15
N LEU A 27 1.61 -2.36 -11.23
CA LEU A 27 2.55 -3.31 -11.80
C LEU A 27 3.76 -3.56 -10.89
N SER A 28 4.27 -2.53 -10.19
CA SER A 28 5.43 -2.65 -9.30
C SER A 28 5.11 -3.39 -7.99
N VAL A 29 3.89 -3.26 -7.48
CA VAL A 29 3.42 -3.95 -6.26
C VAL A 29 3.51 -5.47 -6.38
N ILE A 30 3.21 -6.04 -7.55
CA ILE A 30 3.16 -7.48 -7.78
C ILE A 30 4.51 -8.15 -7.47
N PRO A 31 5.64 -7.78 -8.12
CA PRO A 31 6.93 -8.37 -7.83
C PRO A 31 7.44 -8.03 -6.42
N LEU A 32 7.16 -6.83 -5.89
CA LEU A 32 7.53 -6.47 -4.51
C LEU A 32 6.86 -7.40 -3.49
N SER A 33 5.55 -7.61 -3.63
CA SER A 33 4.77 -8.46 -2.75
C SER A 33 5.19 -9.93 -2.91
N ALA A 34 5.39 -10.41 -4.13
CA ALA A 34 5.87 -11.77 -4.40
C ALA A 34 7.26 -12.02 -3.81
N ALA A 35 8.19 -11.06 -3.94
CA ALA A 35 9.52 -11.16 -3.35
C ALA A 35 9.46 -11.15 -1.81
N SER A 36 8.63 -10.30 -1.20
CA SER A 36 8.42 -10.28 0.25
C SER A 36 7.86 -11.62 0.77
N ILE A 37 6.88 -12.20 0.06
CA ILE A 37 6.33 -13.53 0.36
C ILE A 37 7.43 -14.58 0.25
N TRP A 38 8.16 -14.61 -0.86
CA TRP A 38 9.20 -15.60 -1.11
C TRP A 38 10.29 -15.60 -0.03
N VAL A 39 10.79 -14.41 0.32
CA VAL A 39 11.80 -14.27 1.38
C VAL A 39 11.26 -14.74 2.72
N THR A 40 10.00 -14.38 3.06
CA THR A 40 9.36 -14.78 4.32
C THR A 40 9.13 -16.29 4.39
N VAL A 41 8.48 -16.88 3.40
CA VAL A 41 8.07 -18.30 3.41
C VAL A 41 9.27 -19.24 3.39
N THR A 42 10.35 -18.85 2.72
CA THR A 42 11.60 -19.63 2.69
C THR A 42 12.50 -19.37 3.91
N ASN A 43 12.05 -18.55 4.87
CA ASN A 43 12.83 -18.22 6.05
C ASN A 43 12.65 -19.29 7.14
N LYS A 44 13.74 -20.00 7.40
CA LYS A 44 13.89 -20.96 8.49
C LYS A 44 15.33 -20.96 8.97
N GLN A 45 15.52 -21.15 10.27
CA GLN A 45 16.84 -21.27 10.88
C GLN A 45 16.78 -22.23 12.08
N ASP A 46 17.70 -23.18 12.09
CA ASP A 46 17.89 -24.12 13.19
C ASP A 46 19.00 -23.62 14.13
N ASN A 47 18.82 -23.82 15.44
CA ASN A 47 19.80 -23.54 16.48
C ASN A 47 19.88 -24.73 17.45
N ILE A 48 21.08 -25.16 17.82
CA ILE A 48 21.29 -26.35 18.67
C ILE A 48 20.78 -26.11 20.10
N SER A 49 20.90 -24.89 20.62
CA SER A 49 20.53 -24.55 22.00
C SER A 49 19.05 -24.20 22.16
N TYR A 50 18.46 -23.56 21.15
CA TYR A 50 17.10 -22.98 21.23
C TYR A 50 16.09 -23.64 20.29
N GLY A 51 16.55 -24.54 19.42
CA GLY A 51 15.70 -25.23 18.44
C GLY A 51 15.46 -24.43 17.17
N LYS A 52 14.41 -24.83 16.45
CA LYS A 52 14.09 -24.36 15.10
C LYS A 52 13.09 -23.21 15.13
N VAL A 53 13.37 -22.17 14.34
CA VAL A 53 12.44 -21.06 14.07
C VAL A 53 12.13 -21.00 12.59
N GLU A 54 10.84 -20.94 12.27
CA GLU A 54 10.29 -20.76 10.94
C GLU A 54 9.27 -19.61 10.91
N PHE A 55 8.99 -19.08 9.72
CA PHE A 55 8.00 -18.01 9.57
C PHE A 55 6.61 -18.38 10.12
N SER A 56 6.24 -19.66 10.05
CA SER A 56 4.96 -20.20 10.50
C SER A 56 4.79 -20.14 12.03
N ASN A 57 5.88 -20.00 12.78
CA ASN A 57 5.85 -19.86 14.24
C ASN A 57 5.47 -18.44 14.70
N LEU A 58 5.63 -17.44 13.84
CA LEU A 58 5.38 -16.04 14.17
C LEU A 58 4.12 -15.52 13.47
N SER A 59 3.09 -15.19 14.24
CA SER A 59 1.79 -14.73 13.72
C SER A 59 1.91 -13.50 12.82
N GLY A 60 2.76 -12.53 13.17
CA GLY A 60 2.97 -11.33 12.35
C GLY A 60 3.61 -11.63 10.99
N LEU A 61 4.47 -12.65 10.88
CA LEU A 61 5.03 -13.07 9.58
C LEU A 61 3.98 -13.79 8.72
N LYS A 62 3.10 -14.58 9.34
CA LYS A 62 1.94 -15.15 8.64
C LYS A 62 1.00 -14.05 8.12
N TYR A 63 0.74 -13.04 8.95
CA TYR A 63 -0.07 -11.90 8.57
C TYR A 63 0.56 -11.13 7.41
N LEU A 64 1.87 -10.87 7.45
CA LEU A 64 2.63 -10.26 6.36
C LEU A 64 2.48 -11.02 5.04
N VAL A 65 2.60 -12.36 5.05
CA VAL A 65 2.44 -13.18 3.85
C VAL A 65 1.02 -13.09 3.32
N PHE A 66 0.01 -13.18 4.19
CA PHE A 66 -1.40 -13.11 3.81
C PHE A 66 -1.74 -11.75 3.19
N ILE A 67 -1.29 -10.66 3.79
CA ILE A 67 -1.55 -9.31 3.28
C ILE A 67 -0.82 -9.04 1.95
N ASN A 68 0.44 -9.49 1.80
CA ASN A 68 1.12 -9.41 0.50
C ASN A 68 0.42 -10.24 -0.59
N ALA A 69 -0.20 -11.37 -0.23
CA ALA A 69 -0.95 -12.17 -1.19
C ALA A 69 -2.21 -11.43 -1.64
N ILE A 70 -2.98 -10.86 -0.69
CA ILE A 70 -4.14 -10.01 -1.00
C ILE A 70 -3.74 -8.84 -1.89
N SER A 71 -2.67 -8.13 -1.54
CA SER A 71 -2.23 -6.95 -2.27
C SER A 71 -1.80 -7.29 -3.71
N ALA A 72 -1.05 -8.38 -3.90
CA ALA A 72 -0.63 -8.84 -5.23
C ALA A 72 -1.82 -9.29 -6.08
N SER A 73 -2.74 -10.08 -5.51
CA SER A 73 -3.95 -10.54 -6.21
C SER A 73 -4.83 -9.37 -6.61
N TYR A 74 -5.05 -8.42 -5.70
CA TYR A 74 -5.83 -7.22 -6.00
C TYR A 74 -5.16 -6.37 -7.09
N ALA A 75 -3.85 -6.12 -7.00
CA ALA A 75 -3.14 -5.34 -8.01
C ALA A 75 -3.24 -5.98 -9.40
N LEU A 76 -3.09 -7.31 -9.49
CA LEU A 76 -3.25 -8.05 -10.74
C LEU A 76 -4.67 -7.91 -11.31
N VAL A 77 -5.70 -8.13 -10.48
CA VAL A 77 -7.10 -7.98 -10.88
C VAL A 77 -7.38 -6.54 -11.36
N ALA A 78 -6.88 -5.53 -10.63
CA ALA A 78 -7.07 -4.13 -10.99
C ALA A 78 -6.44 -3.78 -12.35
N VAL A 79 -5.25 -4.31 -12.65
CA VAL A 79 -4.59 -4.15 -13.96
C VAL A 79 -5.41 -4.80 -15.07
N VAL A 80 -5.85 -6.05 -14.87
CA VAL A 80 -6.66 -6.79 -15.86
C VAL A 80 -8.00 -6.10 -16.10
N CYS A 81 -8.70 -5.65 -15.04
CA CYS A 81 -9.97 -4.94 -15.16
C CYS A 81 -9.83 -3.59 -15.88
N SER A 82 -8.70 -2.89 -15.69
CA SER A 82 -8.40 -1.64 -16.39
C SER A 82 -8.15 -1.88 -17.87
N TRP A 83 -7.45 -2.96 -18.21
CA TRP A 83 -7.18 -3.37 -19.59
C TRP A 83 -8.47 -3.77 -20.33
N LEU A 84 -9.30 -4.58 -19.69
CA LEU A 84 -10.56 -5.07 -20.26
C LEU A 84 -11.68 -4.02 -20.28
N LYS A 85 -11.43 -2.80 -19.78
CA LYS A 85 -12.41 -1.71 -19.63
C LYS A 85 -13.67 -2.09 -18.83
N PHE A 86 -13.68 -3.24 -18.17
CA PHE A 86 -14.86 -3.89 -17.60
C PHE A 86 -15.44 -3.14 -16.39
N LEU A 87 -14.59 -2.43 -15.64
CA LEU A 87 -14.97 -1.74 -14.39
C LEU A 87 -14.75 -0.22 -14.43
N LEU A 88 -14.47 0.37 -15.60
CA LEU A 88 -14.17 1.81 -15.73
C LEU A 88 -15.31 2.73 -15.24
N SER A 89 -16.53 2.21 -15.09
CA SER A 89 -17.68 2.96 -14.57
C SER A 89 -17.70 3.08 -13.02
N LYS A 90 -16.97 2.24 -12.28
CA LYS A 90 -17.06 2.16 -10.80
C LYS A 90 -15.80 2.72 -10.09
N ALA A 91 -15.50 3.99 -10.30
CA ALA A 91 -14.36 4.67 -9.65
C ALA A 91 -14.35 4.52 -8.11
N TRP A 92 -15.53 4.48 -7.50
CA TRP A 92 -15.70 4.24 -6.06
C TRP A 92 -15.19 2.88 -5.59
N VAL A 93 -15.35 1.83 -6.40
CA VAL A 93 -14.90 0.47 -6.02
C VAL A 93 -13.38 0.41 -5.95
N PHE A 94 -12.69 1.01 -6.93
CA PHE A 94 -11.22 1.10 -6.90
C PHE A 94 -10.74 1.95 -5.72
N PHE A 95 -11.37 3.09 -5.45
CA PHE A 95 -11.02 3.93 -4.31
C PHE A 95 -11.14 3.19 -2.98
N VAL A 96 -12.30 2.59 -2.70
CA VAL A 96 -12.52 1.85 -1.44
C VAL A 96 -11.56 0.66 -1.33
N SER A 97 -11.34 -0.07 -2.43
CA SER A 97 -10.45 -1.24 -2.42
C SER A 97 -8.98 -0.84 -2.22
N ASP A 98 -8.50 0.19 -2.92
CA ASP A 98 -7.14 0.73 -2.76
C ASP A 98 -6.90 1.16 -1.30
N GLN A 99 -7.88 1.82 -0.69
CA GLN A 99 -7.81 2.30 0.69
C GLN A 99 -7.80 1.15 1.73
N VAL A 100 -8.66 0.15 1.55
CA VAL A 100 -8.72 -1.04 2.42
C VAL A 100 -7.39 -1.79 2.37
N VAL A 101 -6.86 -2.04 1.17
CA VAL A 101 -5.58 -2.74 1.01
C VAL A 101 -4.43 -1.92 1.63
N ALA A 102 -4.40 -0.61 1.42
CA ALA A 102 -3.40 0.26 2.04
C ALA A 102 -3.40 0.14 3.58
N TYR A 103 -4.57 0.17 4.22
CA TYR A 103 -4.67 0.00 5.68
C TYR A 103 -4.22 -1.38 6.16
N LEU A 104 -4.59 -2.45 5.44
CA LEU A 104 -4.12 -3.79 5.76
C LEU A 104 -2.58 -3.89 5.68
N MET A 105 -1.97 -3.29 4.66
CA MET A 105 -0.51 -3.28 4.52
C MET A 105 0.20 -2.47 5.61
N VAL A 106 -0.36 -1.32 6.02
CA VAL A 106 0.18 -0.53 7.13
C VAL A 106 0.12 -1.30 8.45
N THR A 107 -1.02 -1.91 8.78
CA THR A 107 -1.18 -2.70 10.01
C THR A 107 -0.25 -3.93 10.02
N SER A 108 -0.08 -4.58 8.87
CA SER A 108 0.89 -5.68 8.69
C SER A 108 2.33 -5.22 8.95
N SER A 109 2.70 -4.05 8.42
CA SER A 109 4.02 -3.46 8.67
C SER A 109 4.25 -3.21 10.17
N ALA A 110 3.26 -2.64 10.86
CA ALA A 110 3.34 -2.39 12.30
C ALA A 110 3.57 -3.69 13.10
N ALA A 111 2.80 -4.74 12.80
CA ALA A 111 2.94 -6.04 13.47
C ALA A 111 4.34 -6.65 13.29
N VAL A 112 4.92 -6.55 12.09
CA VAL A 112 6.28 -7.09 11.83
C VAL A 112 7.36 -6.21 12.45
N VAL A 113 7.19 -4.89 12.45
CA VAL A 113 8.11 -3.97 13.12
C VAL A 113 8.17 -4.27 14.61
N GLU A 114 7.03 -4.50 15.26
CA GLU A 114 6.96 -4.87 16.67
C GLU A 114 7.69 -6.20 16.95
N ILE A 115 7.42 -7.24 16.14
CA ILE A 115 8.13 -8.53 16.26
C ILE A 115 9.64 -8.35 16.10
N LEU A 116 10.07 -7.58 15.10
CA LEU A 116 11.50 -7.30 14.90
C LEU A 116 12.08 -6.53 16.07
N TYR A 117 11.36 -5.53 16.59
CA TYR A 117 11.80 -4.73 17.73
C TYR A 117 12.03 -5.60 18.96
N LEU A 118 11.06 -6.44 19.32
CA LEU A 118 11.19 -7.40 20.42
C LEU A 118 12.30 -8.42 20.17
N SER A 119 12.45 -8.87 18.92
CA SER A 119 13.48 -9.86 18.58
C SER A 119 14.91 -9.30 18.68
N TYR A 120 15.10 -8.00 18.42
CA TYR A 120 16.41 -7.33 18.50
C TYR A 120 16.73 -6.72 19.87
N ASN A 121 15.73 -6.25 20.61
CA ASN A 121 15.96 -5.54 21.87
C ASN A 121 15.52 -6.33 23.11
N GLY A 122 14.62 -7.31 22.93
CA GLY A 122 13.89 -7.93 24.03
C GLY A 122 12.99 -6.94 24.77
N ASP A 123 12.39 -7.41 25.87
CA ASP A 123 11.68 -6.60 26.85
C ASP A 123 11.79 -7.27 28.23
N LYS A 124 12.42 -6.58 29.18
CA LYS A 124 12.66 -7.11 30.52
C LYS A 124 11.37 -7.19 31.36
N GLU A 125 10.42 -6.28 31.14
CA GLU A 125 9.19 -6.17 31.93
C GLU A 125 8.29 -7.40 31.71
N ILE A 126 8.26 -7.91 30.48
CA ILE A 126 7.50 -9.12 30.11
C ILE A 126 8.40 -10.37 29.96
N SER A 127 9.66 -10.29 30.42
CA SER A 127 10.64 -11.38 30.34
C SER A 127 10.89 -11.92 28.90
N TRP A 128 10.76 -11.05 27.89
CA TRP A 128 11.03 -11.40 26.50
C TRP A 128 12.52 -11.24 26.18
N SER A 129 13.20 -12.34 25.85
CA SER A 129 14.63 -12.33 25.51
C SER A 129 14.89 -11.87 24.07
N GLU A 130 16.01 -11.19 23.84
CA GLU A 130 16.52 -10.94 22.49
C GLU A 130 16.76 -12.26 21.76
N ALA A 131 16.15 -12.42 20.57
CA ALA A 131 16.26 -13.61 19.75
C ALA A 131 17.27 -13.46 18.60
N CYS A 132 17.45 -12.25 18.07
CA CYS A 132 18.26 -12.03 16.87
C CYS A 132 19.76 -12.23 17.07
N SER A 133 20.26 -12.19 18.30
CA SER A 133 21.62 -12.62 18.63
C SER A 133 21.89 -14.09 18.25
N SER A 134 20.89 -14.96 18.45
CA SER A 134 20.96 -16.40 18.14
C SER A 134 20.42 -16.74 16.75
N TYR A 135 19.50 -15.93 16.23
CA TYR A 135 18.79 -16.13 14.95
C TYR A 135 19.06 -15.00 13.93
N GLY A 136 20.31 -14.51 13.88
CA GLY A 136 20.66 -13.33 13.08
C GLY A 136 20.32 -13.43 11.59
N ARG A 137 20.51 -14.61 10.97
CA ARG A 137 20.16 -14.83 9.55
C ARG A 137 18.64 -14.75 9.33
N PHE A 138 17.87 -15.36 10.22
CA PHE A 138 16.42 -15.30 10.19
C PHE A 138 15.93 -13.85 10.32
N CYS A 139 16.42 -13.11 11.32
CA CYS A 139 16.06 -11.72 11.54
C CYS A 139 16.44 -10.80 10.38
N TYR A 140 17.63 -10.98 9.80
CA TYR A 140 18.05 -10.24 8.61
C TYR A 140 17.10 -10.48 7.43
N ARG A 141 16.70 -11.73 7.18
CA ARG A 141 15.74 -12.06 6.13
C ARG A 141 14.34 -11.46 6.39
N VAL A 142 13.86 -11.49 7.63
CA VAL A 142 12.61 -10.81 8.01
C VAL A 142 12.71 -9.31 7.72
N LYS A 143 13.83 -8.67 8.08
CA LYS A 143 14.05 -7.24 7.81
C LYS A 143 14.02 -6.94 6.31
N VAL A 144 14.65 -7.77 5.48
CA VAL A 144 14.58 -7.64 4.01
C VAL A 144 13.14 -7.77 3.50
N ALA A 145 12.40 -8.77 3.98
CA ALA A 145 11.00 -8.96 3.60
C ALA A 145 10.11 -7.77 3.99
N LEU A 146 10.34 -7.20 5.18
CA LEU A 146 9.66 -6.00 5.65
C LEU A 146 9.98 -4.79 4.76
N ILE A 147 11.24 -4.57 4.40
CA ILE A 147 11.63 -3.46 3.50
C ILE A 147 10.89 -3.56 2.16
N LEU A 148 10.86 -4.76 1.55
CA LEU A 148 10.11 -5.00 0.31
C LEU A 148 8.61 -4.70 0.48
N HIS A 149 8.03 -5.12 1.61
CA HIS A 149 6.63 -4.85 1.92
C HIS A 149 6.35 -3.35 2.10
N VAL A 150 7.24 -2.61 2.78
CA VAL A 150 7.11 -1.15 2.97
C VAL A 150 7.16 -0.41 1.62
N PHE A 151 8.00 -0.82 0.67
CA PHE A 151 7.94 -0.25 -0.68
C PHE A 151 6.59 -0.48 -1.36
N ALA A 152 5.98 -1.67 -1.17
CA ALA A 152 4.64 -1.95 -1.69
C ALA A 152 3.56 -1.13 -0.95
N VAL A 153 3.69 -0.93 0.37
CA VAL A 153 2.82 -0.03 1.17
C VAL A 153 2.84 1.38 0.59
N LEU A 154 4.04 1.93 0.32
CA LEU A 154 4.18 3.28 -0.25
C LEU A 154 3.48 3.39 -1.61
N CYS A 155 3.56 2.35 -2.45
CA CYS A 155 2.83 2.32 -3.71
C CYS A 155 1.31 2.40 -3.49
N PHE A 156 0.77 1.63 -2.53
CA PHE A 156 -0.65 1.66 -2.20
C PHE A 156 -1.14 2.95 -1.57
N LEU A 157 -0.31 3.63 -0.78
CA LEU A 157 -0.64 4.95 -0.26
C LEU A 157 -0.79 5.97 -1.41
N VAL A 158 0.13 5.95 -2.38
CA VAL A 158 0.02 6.81 -3.56
C VAL A 158 -1.20 6.43 -4.42
N LEU A 159 -1.47 5.14 -4.63
CA LEU A 159 -2.68 4.67 -5.32
C LEU A 159 -3.97 5.13 -4.62
N SER A 160 -4.01 5.11 -3.28
CA SER A 160 -5.15 5.58 -2.50
C SER A 160 -5.38 7.09 -2.70
N ILE A 161 -4.31 7.88 -2.76
CA ILE A 161 -4.40 9.33 -3.05
C ILE A 161 -4.90 9.57 -4.48
N ILE A 162 -4.34 8.86 -5.48
CA ILE A 162 -4.75 9.01 -6.88
C ILE A 162 -6.22 8.63 -7.07
N SER A 163 -6.66 7.52 -6.47
CA SER A 163 -8.04 7.06 -6.57
C SER A 163 -9.01 8.01 -5.86
N ALA A 164 -8.66 8.51 -4.67
CA ALA A 164 -9.42 9.55 -3.98
C ALA A 164 -9.57 10.80 -4.84
N TYR A 165 -8.46 11.32 -5.38
CA TYR A 165 -8.47 12.50 -6.25
C TYR A 165 -9.39 12.32 -7.46
N ARG A 166 -9.37 11.16 -8.12
CA ARG A 166 -10.25 10.87 -9.28
C ARG A 166 -11.73 10.80 -8.93
N VAL A 167 -12.07 10.37 -7.71
CA VAL A 167 -13.45 10.31 -7.23
C VAL A 167 -13.91 11.71 -6.82
N PHE A 168 -13.12 12.41 -6.00
CA PHE A 168 -13.52 13.69 -5.42
C PHE A 168 -13.44 14.87 -6.38
N SER A 169 -12.56 14.85 -7.39
CA SER A 169 -12.47 15.92 -8.39
C SER A 169 -13.72 16.07 -9.27
N LYS A 170 -14.65 15.12 -9.24
CA LYS A 170 -15.94 15.21 -9.94
C LYS A 170 -17.00 16.02 -9.18
N PHE A 171 -16.78 16.29 -7.90
CA PHE A 171 -17.70 17.07 -7.09
C PHE A 171 -17.16 18.50 -7.01
N GLU A 172 -17.55 19.36 -7.95
CA GLU A 172 -17.27 20.80 -7.83
C GLU A 172 -18.01 21.38 -6.63
N PRO A 173 -17.40 22.32 -5.87
CA PRO A 173 -18.11 23.02 -4.81
C PRO A 173 -19.28 23.82 -5.40
N PRO A 174 -20.44 23.89 -4.72
CA PRO A 174 -21.56 24.69 -5.21
C PRO A 174 -21.11 26.15 -5.36
N CYS A 175 -21.40 26.76 -6.52
CA CYS A 175 -21.12 28.18 -6.74
C CYS A 175 -21.87 29.00 -5.70
N VAL A 176 -21.13 29.75 -4.87
CA VAL A 176 -21.72 30.74 -3.96
C VAL A 176 -22.17 31.92 -4.84
N PRO A 177 -23.46 32.29 -4.86
CA PRO A 177 -23.91 33.50 -5.55
C PRO A 177 -23.13 34.69 -4.99
N SER A 178 -22.51 35.50 -5.87
CA SER A 178 -21.87 36.74 -5.45
C SER A 178 -22.92 37.63 -4.79
N LYS A 179 -22.68 37.97 -3.54
CA LYS A 179 -23.51 38.79 -2.66
C LYS A 179 -23.50 40.27 -3.10
N GLY A 180 -23.88 40.52 -4.35
CA GLY A 180 -23.77 41.83 -5.02
C GLY A 180 -24.81 42.07 -6.12
N ALA A 181 -25.88 41.27 -6.18
CA ALA A 181 -26.96 41.44 -7.16
C ALA A 181 -28.34 41.70 -6.52
N GLU A 182 -28.39 42.08 -5.24
CA GLU A 182 -29.64 42.47 -4.53
C GLU A 182 -29.72 43.97 -4.20
N GLU A 183 -28.74 44.80 -4.58
CA GLU A 183 -28.74 46.24 -4.25
C GLU A 183 -29.20 47.15 -5.41
N GLU A 184 -29.63 46.62 -6.56
CA GLU A 184 -30.24 47.40 -7.66
C GLU A 184 -31.77 47.22 -7.79
N ALA A 185 -32.44 46.79 -6.72
CA ALA A 185 -33.90 46.61 -6.71
C ALA A 185 -34.61 47.26 -5.51
N ASN A 186 -34.06 48.35 -4.96
CA ASN A 186 -34.76 49.25 -4.04
C ASN A 186 -34.56 50.72 -4.41
#